data_AF-A0AAW8K888-F1
#
_entry.id   AF-A0AAW8K888-F1
#
_cell.length_a   1.000
_cell.length_b   1.000
_cell.length_c   1.000
_cell.angle_alpha   90.00
_cell.angle_beta   90.00
_cell.angle_gamma   90.00
#
_symmetry.space_group_name_H-M   'P 1'
#
loop_
_entity.id
_entity.type
_entity.pdbx_description
1 polymer ?
#
loop_
_entity_poly.entity_id
_entity_poly.type
_entity_poly.pdbx_seq_one_letter_code
_entity_poly.pdbx_strand_id
1 'polypeptide(L)'
;RKKIIIDELQKTDKPITCKMLAKICDVSRQVIVQDVALLRAEGNDIISTNNGYILNNRIPATAVFKVCHSKDSMADELLTIVDL
;
A
#
# COMPACT_ATOMS: atom_id res chain seq x y z
N ARG A 1 -12.25 -12.69 12.82
CA ARG A 1 -12.42 -12.42 11.37
C ARG A 1 -11.56 -11.26 10.88
N LYS A 2 -11.77 -9.99 11.29
CA LYS A 2 -10.91 -8.86 10.90
C LYS A 2 -9.40 -9.11 11.05
N LYS A 3 -8.99 -9.74 12.15
CA LYS A 3 -7.60 -10.17 12.38
C LYS A 3 -7.09 -11.16 11.31
N ILE A 4 -7.92 -12.13 10.92
CA ILE A 4 -7.58 -13.10 9.85
C ILE A 4 -7.40 -12.37 8.52
N ILE A 5 -8.27 -11.38 8.20
CA ILE A 5 -8.15 -10.59 6.98
C ILE A 5 -6.83 -9.82 6.95
N ILE A 6 -6.46 -9.16 8.05
CA ILE A 6 -5.16 -8.47 8.18
C ILE A 6 -4.00 -9.46 8.06
N ASP A 7 -4.02 -10.57 8.80
CA ASP A 7 -2.95 -11.56 8.78
C ASP A 7 -2.74 -12.15 7.38
N GLU A 8 -3.83 -12.42 6.63
CA GLU A 8 -3.73 -12.88 5.24
C GLU A 8 -3.12 -11.81 4.33
N LEU A 9 -3.56 -10.55 4.45
CA LEU A 9 -3.03 -9.45 3.64
C LEU A 9 -1.58 -9.10 3.99
N GLN A 10 -1.10 -9.41 5.19
CA GLN A 10 0.30 -9.21 5.60
C GLN A 10 1.25 -10.29 5.05
N LYS A 11 0.74 -11.48 4.72
CA LYS A 11 1.58 -12.60 4.23
C LYS A 11 2.10 -12.41 2.81
N THR A 12 1.51 -11.51 2.03
CA THR A 12 1.87 -11.35 0.62
C THR A 12 1.64 -9.93 0.12
N ASP A 13 2.56 -9.45 -0.72
CA ASP A 13 2.40 -8.19 -1.45
C ASP A 13 1.47 -8.30 -2.67
N LYS A 14 0.97 -9.51 -2.97
CA LYS A 14 0.06 -9.75 -4.09
C LYS A 14 -1.38 -9.47 -3.67
N PRO A 15 -2.23 -8.94 -4.58
CA PRO A 15 -3.64 -8.73 -4.28
C PRO A 15 -4.34 -10.05 -3.91
N ILE A 16 -5.09 -10.04 -2.81
CA ILE A 16 -5.96 -11.14 -2.40
C ILE A 16 -7.41 -10.82 -2.78
N THR A 17 -8.02 -11.68 -3.58
CA THR A 17 -9.40 -11.46 -4.03
C THR A 17 -10.39 -11.53 -2.86
N CYS A 18 -11.47 -10.74 -2.92
CA CYS A 18 -12.53 -10.82 -1.91
C CYS A 18 -13.18 -12.21 -1.82
N LYS A 19 -13.16 -12.97 -2.94
CA LYS A 19 -13.69 -14.34 -3.03
C LYS A 19 -12.90 -15.29 -2.14
N MET A 20 -11.57 -15.15 -2.12
CA MET A 20 -10.69 -15.97 -1.27
C MET A 20 -10.89 -15.62 0.20
N LEU A 21 -10.88 -14.32 0.55
CA LEU A 21 -11.12 -13.89 1.94
C LEU A 21 -12.50 -14.33 2.46
N ALA A 22 -13.53 -14.24 1.62
CA ALA A 22 -14.87 -14.73 1.90
C ALA A 22 -14.88 -16.23 2.20
N LYS A 23 -14.17 -17.04 1.41
CA LYS A 23 -14.05 -18.48 1.63
C LYS A 23 -13.28 -18.83 2.90
N ILE A 24 -12.17 -18.12 3.19
CA ILE A 24 -11.36 -18.34 4.40
C ILE A 24 -12.15 -18.00 5.67
N CYS A 25 -12.94 -16.93 5.61
CA CYS A 25 -13.72 -16.46 6.75
C CYS A 25 -15.14 -17.05 6.82
N ASP A 26 -15.51 -17.93 5.90
CA ASP A 26 -16.86 -18.51 5.72
C ASP A 26 -18.00 -17.47 5.75
N VAL A 27 -17.85 -16.40 4.96
CA VAL A 27 -18.84 -15.31 4.88
C VAL A 27 -19.08 -14.88 3.42
N SER A 28 -20.14 -14.12 3.19
CA SER A 28 -20.38 -13.53 1.87
C SER A 28 -19.36 -12.41 1.57
N ARG A 29 -19.20 -12.11 0.28
CA ARG A 29 -18.37 -10.97 -0.14
C ARG A 29 -18.80 -9.65 0.49
N GLN A 30 -20.10 -9.44 0.70
CA GLN A 30 -20.60 -8.19 1.25
C GLN A 30 -20.07 -7.96 2.67
N VAL A 31 -19.97 -9.03 3.47
CA VAL A 31 -19.41 -8.93 4.82
C VAL A 31 -17.90 -8.66 4.81
N ILE A 32 -17.16 -9.14 3.79
CA ILE A 32 -15.75 -8.79 3.61
C ILE A 32 -15.59 -7.31 3.24
N VAL A 33 -16.42 -6.80 2.34
CA VAL A 33 -16.39 -5.37 1.96
C VAL A 33 -16.62 -4.48 3.18
N GLN A 34 -17.60 -4.82 4.03
CA GLN A 34 -17.87 -4.10 5.28
C GLN A 34 -16.70 -4.18 6.27
N ASP A 35 -16.11 -5.36 6.44
CA ASP A 35 -14.94 -5.53 7.33
C ASP A 35 -13.74 -4.72 6.88
N VAL A 36 -13.45 -4.71 5.58
CA VAL A 36 -12.34 -3.93 5.01
C VAL A 36 -12.60 -2.44 5.16
N ALA A 37 -13.85 -1.98 5.04
CA ALA A 37 -14.20 -0.58 5.29
C ALA A 37 -13.96 -0.18 6.75
N LEU A 38 -14.31 -1.05 7.71
CA LEU A 38 -14.01 -0.83 9.13
C LEU A 38 -12.51 -0.84 9.41
N LEU A 39 -11.76 -1.79 8.85
CA LEU A 39 -10.31 -1.86 8.99
C LEU A 39 -9.60 -0.60 8.45
N ARG A 40 -10.11 -0.03 7.35
CA ARG A 40 -9.64 1.27 6.83
C ARG A 40 -9.94 2.41 7.79
N ALA A 41 -11.14 2.46 8.36
CA ALA A 41 -11.50 3.47 9.35
C ALA A 41 -10.65 3.37 10.64
N GLU A 42 -10.15 2.17 10.95
CA GLU A 42 -9.21 1.90 12.06
C GLU A 42 -7.75 2.30 11.74
N GLY A 43 -7.47 2.79 10.53
CA GLY A 43 -6.14 3.27 10.13
C GLY A 43 -5.26 2.24 9.40
N ASN A 44 -5.80 1.07 9.03
CA ASN A 44 -5.08 0.12 8.18
C ASN A 44 -5.17 0.57 6.72
N ASP A 45 -4.02 0.82 6.09
CA ASP A 45 -3.98 1.27 4.70
C ASP A 45 -4.23 0.10 3.73
N ILE A 46 -5.51 -0.26 3.52
CA ILE A 46 -5.91 -1.34 2.63
C ILE A 46 -6.37 -0.77 1.28
N ILE A 47 -5.60 -1.06 0.24
CA ILE A 47 -5.87 -0.61 -1.14
C ILE A 47 -6.80 -1.62 -1.82
N SER A 48 -7.82 -1.10 -2.51
CA SER A 48 -8.68 -1.89 -3.41
C SER A 48 -8.15 -1.80 -4.83
N THR A 49 -7.88 -2.95 -5.45
CA THR A 49 -7.51 -3.05 -6.86
C THR A 49 -8.55 -3.89 -7.59
N ASN A 50 -8.53 -3.86 -8.93
CA ASN A 50 -9.40 -4.73 -9.75
C ASN A 50 -9.19 -6.23 -9.45
N ASN A 51 -8.02 -6.60 -8.92
CA ASN A 51 -7.64 -7.97 -8.64
C ASN A 51 -7.78 -8.38 -7.16
N GLY A 52 -8.23 -7.47 -6.28
CA GLY A 52 -8.39 -7.77 -4.85
C GLY A 52 -7.88 -6.67 -3.94
N TYR A 53 -7.69 -7.01 -2.66
CA TYR A 53 -7.16 -6.12 -1.64
C TYR A 53 -5.68 -6.34 -1.42
N ILE A 54 -4.94 -5.26 -1.15
CA ILE A 54 -3.54 -5.28 -0.72
C ILE A 54 -3.44 -4.43 0.54
N LEU A 55 -2.67 -4.88 1.54
CA LEU A 55 -2.28 -4.03 2.64
C LEU A 55 -1.04 -3.24 2.24
N ASN A 56 -1.16 -1.92 2.19
CA ASN A 56 -0.06 -1.02 1.89
C ASN A 56 0.81 -0.84 3.14
N ASN A 57 1.77 -1.74 3.30
CA ASN A 57 2.80 -1.64 4.31
C ASN A 57 4.01 -0.80 3.85
N ARG A 58 3.88 -0.01 2.76
CA ARG A 58 4.94 0.89 2.35
C ARG A 58 5.09 1.98 3.39
N ILE A 59 6.08 1.80 4.26
CA ILE A 59 6.63 2.91 5.04
C ILE A 59 7.24 3.84 3.98
N PRO A 60 6.76 5.09 3.84
CA PRO A 60 7.37 6.04 2.91
C PRO A 60 8.83 6.21 3.30
N ALA A 61 9.73 5.68 2.46
CA ALA A 61 11.15 5.85 2.63
C ALA A 61 11.50 7.28 2.23
N THR A 62 11.86 8.11 3.20
CA THR A 62 12.37 9.46 2.94
C THR A 62 13.89 9.41 3.03
N ALA A 63 14.56 9.81 1.97
CA ALA A 63 16.00 10.02 1.95
C ALA A 63 16.28 11.51 1.74
N VAL A 64 17.22 12.06 2.50
CA VAL A 64 17.71 13.43 2.33
C VAL A 64 19.12 13.37 1.80
N PHE A 65 19.33 13.89 0.59
CA PHE A 65 20.65 14.00 -0.01
C PHE A 65 21.14 15.43 0.14
N LYS A 66 22.24 15.62 0.89
CA LYS A 66 22.90 16.91 0.99
C LYS A 66 23.92 17.03 -0.14
N VAL A 67 23.78 18.06 -0.95
CA VAL A 67 24.63 18.33 -2.10
C VAL A 67 25.38 19.65 -1.91
N CYS A 68 26.57 19.72 -2.50
CA CYS A 68 27.41 20.91 -2.49
C CYS A 68 27.90 21.13 -3.92
N HIS A 69 27.33 22.13 -4.58
CA HIS A 69 27.67 22.49 -5.95
C HIS A 69 28.21 23.92 -6.04
N SER A 70 28.92 24.18 -7.13
CA SER A 70 29.23 25.56 -7.54
C SER A 70 28.00 26.22 -8.18
N LYS A 71 27.95 27.55 -8.25
CA LYS A 71 26.83 28.26 -8.89
C LYS A 71 26.58 27.84 -10.33
N ASP A 72 27.66 27.56 -11.06
CA ASP A 72 27.60 27.18 -12.48
C ASP A 72 27.02 25.76 -12.67
N SER A 73 27.08 24.92 -11.63
CA SER A 73 26.57 23.53 -11.66
C SER A 73 25.15 23.39 -11.10
N MET A 74 24.51 24.50 -10.71
CA MET A 74 23.17 24.49 -10.11
C MET A 74 22.09 24.03 -11.10
N ALA A 75 22.20 24.44 -12.37
CA ALA A 75 21.27 24.06 -13.42
C ALA A 75 21.34 22.55 -13.72
N ASP A 76 22.55 22.01 -13.83
CA ASP A 76 22.77 20.59 -14.11
C ASP A 76 22.24 19.69 -12.98
N GLU A 77 22.46 20.08 -11.71
CA GLU A 77 21.90 19.35 -10.57
C GLU A 77 20.37 19.32 -10.60
N LEU A 78 19.74 20.47 -10.87
CA LEU A 78 18.29 20.56 -10.92
C LEU A 78 17.70 19.70 -12.05
N LEU A 79 18.36 19.68 -13.22
CA LEU A 79 17.94 18.89 -14.38
C LEU A 79 18.15 17.39 -14.17
N THR A 80 19.18 16.99 -13.41
CA THR A 80 19.48 15.56 -13.13
C THR A 80 18.30 14.83 -12.47
N ILE A 81 17.48 15.51 -11.67
CA ILE A 81 16.32 14.90 -11.00
C ILE A 81 15.12 14.71 -11.97
N VAL A 82 15.01 15.56 -12.98
CA VAL A 82 13.86 15.58 -13.91
C VAL A 82 14.08 14.60 -15.08
N ASP A 83 15.34 14.39 -15.48
CA ASP A 83 15.71 13.52 -16.61
C ASP A 83 15.84 12.02 -16.24
N LEU A 84 15.40 11.62 -15.03
CA LEU A 84 15.44 10.26 -14.48
C LEU A 84 14.17 9.44 -14.75
#